data_AF-A0A8T7BX73-F1
#
_entry.id   AF-A0A8T7BX73-F1
#
_cell.length_a   1.000
_cell.length_b   1.000
_cell.length_c   1.000
_cell.angle_alpha   90.00
_cell.angle_beta   90.00
_cell.angle_gamma   90.00
#
_symmetry.space_group_name_H-M   'P 1'
#
loop_
_entity.id
_entity.type
_entity.pdbx_description
1 polymer ?
#
loop_
_entity_poly.entity_id
_entity_poly.type
_entity_poly.pdbx_seq_one_letter_code
_entity_poly.pdbx_strand_id
1 'polypeptide(L)'
;MILLGTATFSVSAEYGDVVLNRNSEQNDMRPVIFSHWFHRIRFRCKVCHGELGFIMRAGANEIEMGDIIDGKYCGMCHNGEIAWAVDNCDLCHSGKPGLKTGIRGSNETGGPGRW
;
A
#
# COMPACT_ATOMS: atom_id res chain seq x y z
N MET A 1 -27.97 -30.67 2.64
CA MET A 1 -26.50 -30.50 2.50
C MET A 1 -26.27 -29.37 1.52
N ILE A 2 -26.20 -28.12 2.01
CA ILE A 2 -25.96 -26.95 1.17
C ILE A 2 -24.43 -26.74 1.16
N LEU A 3 -23.81 -27.04 0.02
CA LEU A 3 -22.41 -26.75 -0.24
C LEU A 3 -22.26 -25.23 -0.37
N LEU A 4 -21.91 -24.56 0.73
CA LEU A 4 -21.44 -23.18 0.71
C LEU A 4 -20.05 -23.15 0.06
N GLY A 5 -20.01 -22.93 -1.25
CA GLY A 5 -18.78 -22.66 -1.98
C GLY A 5 -18.16 -21.37 -1.45
N THR A 6 -16.98 -21.46 -0.86
CA THR A 6 -16.18 -20.31 -0.43
C THR A 6 -15.66 -19.59 -1.68
N ALA A 7 -16.37 -18.55 -2.12
CA ALA A 7 -15.87 -17.66 -3.15
C ALA A 7 -14.65 -16.89 -2.60
N THR A 8 -13.46 -17.25 -3.06
CA THR A 8 -12.24 -16.50 -2.78
C THR A 8 -12.27 -15.21 -3.59
N PHE A 9 -12.70 -14.11 -2.97
CA PHE A 9 -12.64 -12.79 -3.59
C PHE A 9 -11.17 -12.33 -3.67
N SER A 10 -10.56 -12.50 -4.84
CA SER A 10 -9.24 -11.93 -5.11
C SER A 10 -9.40 -10.45 -5.46
N VAL A 11 -9.05 -9.57 -4.51
CA VAL A 11 -8.97 -8.12 -4.73
C VAL A 11 -7.83 -7.84 -5.73
N SER A 12 -8.10 -6.96 -6.71
CA SER A 12 -7.11 -6.44 -7.65
C SER A 12 -6.86 -4.98 -7.34
N ALA A 13 -5.65 -4.51 -7.60
CA ALA A 13 -5.34 -3.08 -7.55
C ALA A 13 -6.17 -2.30 -8.58
N GLU A 14 -6.75 -1.18 -8.16
CA GLU A 14 -7.53 -0.26 -8.96
C GLU A 14 -6.67 0.92 -9.47
N TYR A 15 -7.29 1.81 -10.24
CA TYR A 15 -6.64 3.01 -10.76
C TYR A 15 -6.16 3.94 -9.63
N GLY A 16 -4.88 4.28 -9.65
CA GLY A 16 -4.24 5.16 -8.67
C GLY A 16 -3.68 4.44 -7.45
N ASP A 17 -3.84 3.12 -7.36
CA ASP A 17 -3.23 2.32 -6.29
C ASP A 17 -1.72 2.20 -6.50
N VAL A 18 -0.99 2.22 -5.38
CA VAL A 18 0.45 1.99 -5.38
C VAL A 18 0.70 0.56 -4.91
N VAL A 19 1.36 -0.23 -5.76
CA VAL A 19 1.85 -1.56 -5.43
C VAL A 19 3.23 -1.42 -4.81
N LEU A 20 3.44 -2.01 -3.64
CA LEU A 20 4.74 -2.10 -2.98
C LEU A 20 5.15 -3.57 -2.87
N ASN A 21 6.23 -3.94 -3.55
CA ASN A 21 6.71 -5.32 -3.57
C ASN A 21 8.25 -5.40 -3.71
N ARG A 22 8.98 -4.42 -3.18
CA ARG A 22 10.44 -4.53 -3.11
C ARG A 22 10.84 -5.59 -2.10
N ASN A 23 10.23 -5.56 -0.91
CA ASN A 23 10.59 -6.41 0.20
C ASN A 23 9.53 -7.49 0.51
N SER A 24 8.26 -7.32 0.11
CA SER A 24 7.19 -8.23 0.54
C SER A 24 7.40 -9.68 0.13
N GLU A 25 7.49 -9.97 -1.18
CA GLU A 25 7.63 -11.35 -1.63
C GLU A 25 8.97 -11.98 -1.22
N GLN A 26 10.02 -11.18 -1.02
CA GLN A 26 11.31 -11.66 -0.51
C GLN A 26 11.21 -12.13 0.95
N ASN A 27 10.22 -11.63 1.69
CA ASN A 27 9.93 -11.98 3.08
C ASN A 27 8.68 -12.87 3.20
N ASP A 28 8.34 -13.63 2.16
CA ASP A 28 7.21 -14.58 2.14
C ASP A 28 5.82 -13.93 2.36
N MET A 29 5.70 -12.63 2.06
CA MET A 29 4.45 -11.89 2.15
C MET A 29 3.96 -11.47 0.77
N ARG A 30 2.64 -11.48 0.58
CA ARG A 30 2.01 -10.98 -0.66
C ARG A 30 2.37 -9.50 -0.90
N PRO A 31 2.41 -9.03 -2.16
CA PRO A 31 2.58 -7.62 -2.48
C PRO A 31 1.59 -6.74 -1.72
N VAL A 32 2.03 -5.58 -1.25
CA VAL A 32 1.16 -4.61 -0.58
C VAL A 32 0.43 -3.78 -1.63
N ILE A 33 -0.88 -3.60 -1.45
CA ILE A 33 -1.69 -2.66 -2.23
C ILE A 33 -2.03 -1.47 -1.34
N PHE A 34 -1.45 -0.32 -1.66
CA PHE A 34 -1.80 0.94 -1.01
C PHE A 34 -2.87 1.67 -1.83
N SER A 35 -4.08 1.76 -1.28
CA SER A 35 -5.16 2.53 -1.91
C SER A 35 -4.97 4.03 -1.71
N HIS A 36 -4.32 4.68 -2.68
CA HIS A 36 -4.06 6.11 -2.59
C HIS A 36 -5.36 6.91 -2.54
N TRP A 37 -6.43 6.43 -3.19
CA TRP A 37 -7.71 7.12 -3.19
C TRP A 37 -8.37 7.10 -1.80
N PHE A 38 -8.41 5.94 -1.13
CA PHE A 38 -8.98 5.85 0.21
C PHE A 38 -8.31 6.80 1.20
N HIS A 39 -6.98 6.93 1.10
CA HIS A 39 -6.19 7.83 1.94
C HIS A 39 -6.40 9.31 1.57
N ARG A 40 -6.52 9.64 0.27
CA ARG A 40 -6.73 11.02 -0.21
C ARG A 40 -8.08 11.63 0.16
N ILE A 41 -9.09 10.82 0.45
CA ILE A 41 -10.38 11.31 0.93
C ILE A 41 -10.26 11.88 2.37
N ARG A 42 -9.26 11.42 3.14
CA ARG A 42 -9.06 11.77 4.55
C ARG A 42 -7.88 12.71 4.78
N PHE A 43 -6.83 12.58 3.99
CA PHE A 43 -5.57 13.28 4.19
C PHE A 43 -5.13 14.04 2.95
N ARG A 44 -4.45 15.17 3.18
CA ARG A 44 -3.84 15.98 2.12
C ARG A 44 -2.49 15.38 1.72
N CYS A 45 -2.06 15.66 0.48
CA CYS A 45 -0.79 15.15 -0.08
C CYS A 45 0.43 15.41 0.83
N LYS A 46 0.47 16.58 1.50
CA LYS A 46 1.57 16.97 2.39
C LYS A 46 1.76 16.01 3.57
N VAL A 47 0.68 15.42 4.08
CA VAL A 47 0.78 14.47 5.21
C VAL A 47 1.69 13.32 4.81
N CYS A 48 1.41 12.67 3.68
CA CYS A 48 2.23 11.53 3.23
C CYS A 48 3.59 11.97 2.66
N HIS A 49 3.60 12.95 1.76
CA HIS A 49 4.77 13.24 0.93
C HIS A 49 5.66 14.38 1.44
N GLY A 50 5.24 15.07 2.50
CA GLY A 50 6.05 16.08 3.19
C GLY A 50 6.38 15.65 4.61
N GLU A 51 5.36 15.32 5.40
CA GLU A 51 5.52 15.04 6.84
C GLU A 51 6.02 13.61 7.10
N LEU A 52 5.40 12.61 6.45
CA LEU A 52 5.79 11.19 6.58
C LEU A 52 6.99 10.79 5.70
N GLY A 53 7.43 11.68 4.80
CA GLY A 53 8.62 11.44 3.97
C GLY A 53 8.46 10.42 2.84
N PHE A 54 7.23 10.10 2.41
CA PHE A 54 7.03 9.30 1.20
C PHE A 54 7.50 10.08 -0.03
N ILE A 55 8.47 9.56 -0.76
CA ILE A 55 8.94 10.15 -2.01
C ILE A 55 7.84 9.96 -3.06
N MET A 56 7.58 10.99 -3.87
CA MET A 56 6.60 11.01 -4.96
C MET A 56 7.00 10.10 -6.16
N ARG A 57 7.43 8.87 -5.88
CA ARG A 57 7.86 7.86 -6.85
C ARG A 57 7.67 6.48 -6.25
N ALA A 58 6.89 5.63 -6.92
CA ALA A 58 6.61 4.28 -6.43
C ALA A 58 7.92 3.49 -6.19
N GLY A 59 8.01 2.90 -5.01
CA GLY A 59 9.19 2.16 -4.56
C GLY A 59 10.39 3.00 -4.16
N ALA A 60 10.38 4.34 -4.26
CA ALA A 60 11.58 5.13 -3.93
C ALA A 60 11.96 5.10 -2.44
N ASN A 61 11.01 4.83 -1.54
CA ASN A 61 11.29 4.54 -0.15
C ASN A 61 11.58 3.05 0.03
N GLU A 62 12.59 2.75 0.83
CA GLU A 62 12.75 1.44 1.47
C GLU A 62 11.87 1.43 2.70
N ILE A 63 10.93 0.48 2.75
CA ILE A 63 9.97 0.35 3.83
C ILE A 63 10.11 -1.06 4.37
N GLU A 64 10.46 -1.15 5.64
CA GLU A 64 10.56 -2.39 6.37
C GLU A 64 9.49 -2.45 7.46
N MET A 65 9.12 -3.68 7.85
CA MET A 65 8.12 -3.84 8.89
C MET A 65 8.62 -3.37 10.26
N GLY A 66 9.93 -3.42 10.50
CA GLY A 66 10.57 -2.82 11.68
C GLY A 66 10.32 -1.31 11.76
N ASP A 67 10.52 -0.58 10.68
CA ASP A 67 10.23 0.86 10.62
C ASP A 67 8.76 1.16 10.89
N ILE A 68 7.85 0.33 10.37
CA ILE A 68 6.41 0.49 10.59
C ILE A 68 6.06 0.24 12.07
N ILE A 69 6.65 -0.75 12.72
CA ILE A 69 6.48 -1.01 14.15
C ILE A 69 7.01 0.17 14.98
N ASP A 70 8.12 0.76 14.56
CA ASP A 70 8.71 1.97 15.16
C ASP A 70 7.90 3.25 14.88
N GLY A 71 6.71 3.11 14.27
CA GLY A 71 5.79 4.21 14.02
C GLY A 71 6.13 5.04 12.79
N LYS A 72 7.00 4.59 11.89
CA LYS A 72 7.29 5.30 10.63
C LYS A 72 6.34 4.86 9.51
N TYR A 73 6.28 5.65 8.43
CA TYR A 73 5.50 5.33 7.24
C TYR A 73 4.04 4.97 7.56
N CYS A 74 3.63 3.73 7.29
CA CYS A 74 2.30 3.21 7.58
C CYS A 74 1.98 3.27 9.09
N GLY A 75 2.99 3.05 9.93
CA GLY A 75 2.88 2.96 11.38
C GLY A 75 2.53 4.27 12.07
N MET A 76 2.77 5.42 11.42
CA MET A 76 2.34 6.73 11.93
C MET A 76 0.82 6.79 12.14
N CYS A 77 0.06 6.04 11.32
CA CYS A 77 -1.40 6.01 11.37
C CYS A 77 -1.95 4.63 11.76
N HIS A 78 -1.35 3.55 11.26
CA HIS A 78 -1.75 2.18 11.58
C HIS A 78 -1.18 1.72 12.93
N ASN A 79 -1.51 2.48 13.98
CA ASN A 79 -0.99 2.33 15.34
C ASN A 79 -2.04 1.83 16.35
N GLY A 80 -3.26 1.55 15.90
CA GLY A 80 -4.37 1.15 16.78
C GLY A 80 -5.20 2.32 17.32
N GLU A 81 -4.79 3.56 17.09
CA GLU A 81 -5.50 4.77 17.54
C GLU A 81 -6.12 5.55 16.37
N ILE A 82 -5.32 5.84 15.33
CA ILE A 82 -5.77 6.61 14.15
C ILE A 82 -6.41 5.67 13.13
N ALA A 83 -5.79 4.51 12.93
CA ALA A 83 -6.28 3.41 12.12
C ALA A 83 -5.99 2.08 12.83
N TRP A 84 -6.51 0.99 12.27
CA TRP A 84 -6.26 -0.36 12.76
C TRP A 84 -4.75 -0.67 12.84
N ALA A 85 -4.37 -1.52 13.80
CA ALA A 85 -2.98 -1.86 14.10
C ALA A 85 -2.35 -2.78 13.05
N VAL A 86 -1.03 -2.71 12.91
CA VAL A 86 -0.25 -3.41 11.86
C VAL A 86 -0.19 -4.94 11.97
N ASP A 87 -0.78 -5.51 13.01
CA ASP A 87 -0.90 -6.96 13.23
C ASP A 87 -1.87 -7.66 12.25
N ASN A 88 -2.68 -6.88 11.53
CA ASN A 88 -3.60 -7.39 10.51
C ASN A 88 -2.92 -7.46 9.13
N CYS A 89 -2.00 -8.42 8.96
CA CYS A 89 -1.10 -8.50 7.79
C CYS A 89 -1.83 -8.48 6.45
N ASP A 90 -2.94 -9.22 6.33
CA ASP A 90 -3.69 -9.37 5.08
C ASP A 90 -4.37 -8.10 4.57
N LEU A 91 -4.56 -7.10 5.43
CA LEU A 91 -5.14 -5.81 5.04
C LEU A 91 -4.18 -4.99 4.18
N CYS A 92 -2.88 -5.07 4.47
CA CYS A 92 -1.83 -4.48 3.64
C CYS A 92 -1.43 -5.41 2.49
N HIS A 93 -1.09 -6.66 2.83
CA HIS A 93 -0.54 -7.67 1.94
C HIS A 93 -1.65 -8.36 1.13
N SER A 94 -2.43 -7.57 0.40
CA SER A 94 -3.62 -8.04 -0.32
C SER A 94 -3.38 -8.32 -1.82
N GLY A 95 -2.19 -7.99 -2.33
CA GLY A 95 -1.86 -8.11 -3.74
C GLY A 95 -1.71 -9.56 -4.21
N LYS A 96 -1.96 -9.79 -5.51
CA LYS A 96 -1.65 -11.07 -6.14
C LYS A 96 -0.13 -11.27 -6.22
N PRO A 97 0.38 -12.50 -5.99
CA PRO A 97 1.79 -12.79 -6.21
C PRO A 97 2.27 -12.38 -7.61
N GLY A 98 3.51 -11.91 -7.69
CA GLY A 98 4.19 -11.46 -8.91
C GLY A 98 3.92 -10.01 -9.32
N LEU A 99 3.05 -9.27 -8.62
CA LEU A 99 2.80 -7.86 -8.90
C LEU A 99 4.07 -7.03 -8.65
N LYS A 100 4.55 -6.32 -9.69
CA LYS A 100 5.73 -5.46 -9.56
C LYS A 100 5.38 -4.15 -8.87
N THR A 101 6.33 -3.63 -8.10
CA THR A 101 6.25 -2.29 -7.50
C THR A 101 5.97 -1.25 -8.59
N GLY A 102 5.00 -0.39 -8.37
CA GLY A 102 4.56 0.58 -9.36
C GLY A 102 3.19 1.16 -9.04
N ILE A 103 2.67 1.98 -9.94
CA ILE A 103 1.31 2.52 -9.83
C ILE A 103 0.42 1.74 -10.80
N ARG A 104 -0.73 1.24 -10.31
CA ARG A 104 -1.70 0.53 -11.12
C ARG A 104 -2.72 1.51 -11.69
N GLY A 105 -3.03 1.35 -12.97
CA GLY A 105 -3.98 2.19 -13.70
C GLY A 105 -3.50 3.61 -14.04
N SER A 106 -2.48 4.18 -13.39
CA SER A 106 -1.86 5.41 -13.91
C SER A 106 -0.90 5.05 -15.04
N ASN A 107 -1.36 5.20 -16.28
CA ASN A 107 -0.50 5.78 -17.29
C ASN A 107 0.05 7.11 -16.74
N GLU A 108 1.29 7.43 -17.10
CA GLU A 108 1.83 8.79 -17.17
C GLU A 108 0.85 9.87 -16.68
N THR A 109 1.14 10.53 -15.56
CA THR A 109 0.48 11.81 -15.28
C THR A 109 0.56 12.61 -16.57
N GLY A 110 -0.56 13.07 -17.15
CA GLY A 110 -0.57 13.83 -18.40
C GLY A 110 0.17 15.18 -18.34
N GLY A 111 1.02 15.40 -17.35
CA GLY A 111 1.98 16.48 -17.22
C GLY A 111 3.41 15.94 -17.29
N PRO A 112 4.42 16.80 -17.52
CA PRO A 112 5.73 16.43 -18.06
C PRO A 112 6.66 15.58 -17.17
N GLY A 113 6.15 14.80 -16.21
CA GLY A 113 6.90 13.75 -15.52
C GLY A 113 8.19 14.22 -14.84
N ARG A 114 8.27 15.52 -14.53
CA ARG A 114 9.33 16.17 -13.79
C ARG A 114 8.74 16.62 -12.47
N TRP A 115 8.95 15.80 -11.44
CA TRP A 115 8.93 16.23 -10.05
C TRP A 115 10.37 16.15 -9.55
#